data_AF-A0A7X7KDT3-F1
#
_entry.id   AF-A0A7X7KDT3-F1
#
_cell.length_a   1.000
_cell.length_b   1.000
_cell.length_c   1.000
_cell.angle_alpha   90.00
_cell.angle_beta   90.00
_cell.angle_gamma   90.00
#
_symmetry.space_group_name_H-M   'P 1'
#
loop_
_entity.id
_entity.type
_entity.pdbx_description
1 polymer ?
#
loop_
_entity_poly.entity_id
_entity_poly.type
_entity_poly.pdbx_seq_one_letter_code
_entity_poly.pdbx_strand_id
1 'polypeptide(L)' 'TYYYYGQYYAAQAMWIAGGESWSRWYAAARDELLARQRQDGAWTSTNGNQYATAMACIVLQMPNDYLPIFQR' A
#
# COMPACT_ATOMS: atom_id res chain seq x y z
N THR A 1 6.03 -7.90 12.86
CA THR A 1 5.25 -9.11 12.47
C THR A 1 4.10 -8.82 11.49
N TYR A 2 3.59 -7.58 11.31
CA TYR A 2 2.48 -7.30 10.37
C TYR A 2 2.60 -5.97 9.60
N TYR A 3 3.78 -5.66 9.06
CA TYR A 3 4.01 -4.37 8.37
C TYR A 3 3.08 -4.14 7.17
N TYR A 4 3.05 -5.06 6.20
CA TYR A 4 2.23 -4.92 4.98
C TYR A 4 0.73 -4.93 5.26
N TYR A 5 0.33 -5.65 6.30
CA TYR A 5 -1.05 -5.64 6.77
C TYR A 5 -1.44 -4.29 7.39
N GLY A 6 -0.54 -3.69 8.15
CA GLY A 6 -0.70 -2.33 8.67
C GLY A 6 -0.80 -1.30 7.55
N GLN A 7 0.05 -1.41 6.53
CA GLN A 7 0.00 -0.54 5.35
C GLN A 7 -1.35 -0.64 4.61
N TYR A 8 -1.92 -1.83 4.52
CA TYR A 8 -3.24 -2.04 3.92
C TYR A 8 -4.36 -1.30 4.67
N TYR A 9 -4.45 -1.43 6.00
CA TYR A 9 -5.48 -0.69 6.76
C TYR A 9 -5.19 0.81 6.85
N ALA A 10 -3.93 1.20 6.92
CA ALA A 10 -3.55 2.62 6.85
C ALA A 10 -3.99 3.21 5.51
N ALA A 11 -3.83 2.50 4.39
CA ALA A 11 -4.33 2.93 3.09
C ALA A 11 -5.85 3.16 3.12
N GLN A 12 -6.62 2.23 3.70
CA GLN A 12 -8.07 2.39 3.85
C GLN A 12 -8.45 3.62 4.69
N ALA A 13 -7.83 3.76 5.86
CA ALA A 13 -8.13 4.87 6.77
C ALA A 13 -7.77 6.23 6.15
N MET A 14 -6.61 6.31 5.50
CA MET A 14 -6.15 7.54 4.86
C MET A 14 -6.96 7.87 3.60
N TRP A 15 -7.43 6.85 2.87
CA TRP A 15 -8.34 7.04 1.77
C TRP A 15 -9.67 7.65 2.22
N ILE A 16 -10.25 7.13 3.31
CA ILE A 16 -11.47 7.68 3.92
C ILE A 16 -11.24 9.11 4.41
N ALA A 17 -10.09 9.40 5.02
CA ALA A 17 -9.73 10.76 5.43
C ALA A 17 -9.61 11.72 4.23
N GLY A 18 -9.13 11.23 3.08
CA GLY A 18 -9.06 11.97 1.84
C GLY A 18 -8.17 13.22 1.89
N GLY A 19 -8.30 14.07 0.87
CA GLY A 19 -7.69 15.40 0.82
C GLY A 19 -6.16 15.43 0.98
N GLU A 20 -5.68 16.39 1.76
CA GLU A 20 -4.24 16.56 2.02
C GLU A 20 -3.65 15.40 2.84
N SER A 21 -4.43 14.85 3.77
CA SER A 21 -4.05 13.72 4.61
C SER A 21 -3.71 12.49 3.74
N TRP A 22 -4.60 12.14 2.81
CA TRP A 22 -4.35 11.09 1.83
C TRP A 22 -3.11 11.38 0.99
N SER A 23 -3.03 12.58 0.40
CA SER A 23 -1.98 12.95 -0.54
C SER A 23 -0.59 12.87 0.10
N ARG A 24 -0.45 13.37 1.33
CA ARG A 24 0.80 13.34 2.08
C ARG A 24 1.20 11.92 2.47
N TRP A 25 0.24 11.14 2.99
CA TRP A 25 0.52 9.79 3.44
C TRP A 25 0.81 8.84 2.28
N TYR A 26 0.03 8.89 1.20
CA TYR A 26 0.22 8.01 0.06
C TYR A 26 1.58 8.25 -0.60
N ALA A 27 2.02 9.51 -0.74
CA ALA A 27 3.35 9.82 -1.26
C ALA A 27 4.45 9.16 -0.42
N ALA A 28 4.38 9.31 0.91
CA ALA A 28 5.35 8.70 1.82
C ALA A 28 5.31 7.16 1.78
N ALA A 29 4.11 6.56 1.82
CA ALA A 29 3.92 5.11 1.80
C ALA A 29 4.39 4.50 0.47
N ARG A 30 4.10 5.15 -0.66
CA ARG A 30 4.59 4.75 -1.99
C ARG A 30 6.11 4.73 -2.03
N ASP A 31 6.74 5.82 -1.63
CA ASP A 31 8.20 5.95 -1.70
C ASP A 31 8.89 4.93 -0.80
N GLU A 32 8.33 4.67 0.38
CA GLU A 32 8.83 3.63 1.28
C GLU A 32 8.66 2.21 0.71
N LEU A 33 7.50 1.91 0.12
CA LEU A 33 7.26 0.60 -0.51
C LEU A 33 8.21 0.40 -1.69
N LEU A 34 8.39 1.40 -2.56
CA LEU A 34 9.31 1.30 -3.69
C LEU A 34 10.77 1.13 -3.24
N ALA A 35 11.20 1.82 -2.18
CA ALA A 35 12.55 1.66 -1.62
C ALA A 35 12.79 0.25 -1.03
N ARG A 36 11.73 -0.43 -0.61
CA ARG A 36 11.78 -1.80 -0.07
C ARG A 36 11.63 -2.88 -1.15
N GLN A 37 11.28 -2.51 -2.38
CA GLN A 37 11.13 -3.45 -3.47
C GLN A 37 12.48 -4.05 -3.82
N ARG A 38 12.53 -5.38 -3.94
CA ARG A 38 13.73 -6.09 -4.39
C ARG A 38 13.91 -5.93 -5.90
N GLN A 39 15.10 -6.26 -6.39
CA GLN A 39 15.42 -6.20 -7.82
C GLN A 39 14.53 -7.12 -8.68
N ASP A 40 14.02 -8.21 -8.12
CA ASP A 40 13.06 -9.13 -8.76
C ASP A 40 11.61 -8.62 -8.70
N GLY A 41 11.38 -7.42 -8.16
CA GLY A 41 10.07 -6.79 -8.03
C GLY A 41 9.27 -7.23 -6.81
N ALA A 42 9.77 -8.17 -6.00
CA ALA A 42 9.06 -8.71 -4.86
C ALA A 42 9.31 -7.92 -3.57
N TRP A 43 8.37 -8.07 -2.62
CA TRP A 43 8.54 -7.64 -1.24
C TRP A 43 8.71 -8.85 -0.33
N THR A 44 9.52 -8.71 0.72
CA THR A 44 9.79 -9.78 1.69
C THR A 44 9.11 -9.52 3.02
N SER A 45 8.49 -10.56 3.58
CA SER A 45 7.95 -10.58 4.93
C SER A 45 8.11 -11.96 5.57
N THR A 46 8.00 -12.02 6.89
CA THR A 46 7.94 -13.28 7.65
C THR A 46 6.76 -14.18 7.28
N ASN A 47 5.73 -13.61 6.63
CA ASN A 47 4.52 -14.32 6.23
C ASN A 47 4.57 -14.79 4.76
N GLY A 48 5.74 -14.69 4.14
CA GLY A 48 5.97 -15.04 2.73
C GLY A 48 6.08 -13.81 1.81
N ASN A 49 6.78 -14.00 0.70
CA ASN A 49 7.01 -12.95 -0.30
C ASN A 49 5.76 -12.69 -1.14
N GLN A 50 4.97 -13.72 -1.43
CA GLN A 50 3.73 -13.62 -2.20
C GLN A 50 2.72 -12.71 -1.47
N TYR A 51 2.56 -12.94 -0.16
CA TYR A 51 1.69 -12.13 0.69
C TYR A 51 2.13 -10.66 0.72
N ALA A 52 3.41 -10.41 0.97
CA ALA A 52 3.96 -9.06 1.03
C ALA A 52 3.82 -8.31 -0.30
N THR A 53 4.12 -9.00 -1.40
CA THR A 53 4.04 -8.46 -2.75
C THR A 53 2.59 -8.12 -3.12
N ALA A 54 1.65 -9.02 -2.84
CA ALA A 54 0.22 -8.75 -3.10
C ALA A 54 -0.26 -7.52 -2.33
N MET A 55 0.06 -7.41 -1.03
CA MET A 55 -0.33 -6.26 -0.20
C MET A 55 0.30 -4.95 -0.67
N ALA A 56 1.60 -4.95 -1.00
CA ALA A 56 2.29 -3.78 -1.54
C ALA A 56 1.65 -3.33 -2.87
N CYS A 57 1.36 -4.26 -3.78
CA CYS A 57 0.69 -3.97 -5.04
C CYS A 57 -0.70 -3.36 -4.82
N ILE A 58 -1.51 -3.90 -3.90
CA ILE A 58 -2.83 -3.34 -3.58
C ILE A 58 -2.70 -1.89 -3.12
N VAL A 59 -1.79 -1.60 -2.18
CA VAL A 59 -1.57 -0.23 -1.67
C VAL A 59 -1.11 0.68 -2.80
N LEU A 60 -0.17 0.25 -3.64
CA LEU A 60 0.35 1.06 -4.75
C LEU A 60 -0.70 1.34 -5.84
N GLN A 61 -1.67 0.45 -6.05
CA GLN A 61 -2.72 0.63 -7.05
C GLN A 61 -3.89 1.53 -6.58
N MET A 62 -3.92 1.91 -5.31
CA MET A 62 -4.99 2.73 -4.72
C MET A 62 -5.36 4.00 -5.52
N PRO A 63 -4.42 4.83 -6.02
CA PRO A 63 -4.78 6.06 -6.73
C PRO A 63 -5.35 5.85 -8.14
N ASN A 64 -5.31 4.61 -8.65
CA ASN A 64 -5.84 4.33 -9.97
C ASN A 64 -7.35 4.09 -9.96
N ASP A 65 -8.02 4.23 -8.80
CA ASP A 65 -9.47 4.09 -8.61
C ASP A 65 -10.05 2.74 -9.11
N TYR A 66 -9.20 1.71 -9.30
CA TYR A 66 -9.62 0.41 -9.86
C TYR A 66 -10.35 -0.50 -8.87
N LEU A 67 -10.46 -0.11 -7.61
CA LEU A 67 -11.09 -0.92 -6.57
C LEU A 67 -12.52 -0.39 -6.31
N PRO A 68 -13.58 -1.16 -6.66
CA PRO A 68 -14.97 -0.73 -6.52
C PRO A 68 -15.38 -0.32 -5.09
N ILE A 69 -14.68 -0.84 -4.07
CA ILE A 69 -14.90 -0.47 -2.66
C ILE A 69 -14.51 0.98 -2.34
N PHE A 70 -13.82 1.66 -3.26
CA PHE A 70 -13.36 3.04 -3.10
C PHE A 70 -14.03 4.03 -4.07
N GLN A 71 -14.99 3.57 -4.89
CA GLN A 71 -15.84 4.48 -5.65
C GLN A 71 -16.81 5.20 -4.70
N ARG A 72 -16.85 6.54 -4.80
CA ARG A 72 -17.88 7.39 -4.19
C ARG A 72 -19.08 7.55 -5.11
#